data_AF-A0A0P6R5U9-F1
#
_entry.id   AF-A0A0P6R5U9-F1
#
_cell.length_a   1.000
_cell.length_b   1.000
_cell.length_c   1.000
_cell.angle_alpha   90.00
_cell.angle_beta   90.00
_cell.angle_gamma   90.00
#
_symmetry.space_group_name_H-M   'P 1'
#
loop_
_entity.id
_entity.type
_entity.pdbx_description
1 polymer ?
#
loop_
_entity_poly.entity_id
_entity_poly.type
_entity_poly.pdbx_seq_one_letter_code
_entity_poly.pdbx_strand_id
1 'polypeptide(L)' 'MKHVPKETTDDALIQEFLNKGGKVNVGKTKPMPSELGLSNNVWNNKMTKEEKAARDKPKK' A
#
# COMPACT_ATOMS: atom_id res chain seq x y z
N MET A 1 -5.13 -13.63 -26.03
CA MET A 1 -4.80 -12.20 -26.21
C MET A 1 -4.56 -11.60 -24.84
N LYS A 2 -3.47 -10.84 -24.63
CA LYS A 2 -3.28 -10.10 -23.36
C LYS A 2 -4.33 -8.98 -23.31
N HIS A 3 -5.23 -9.04 -22.34
CA HIS A 3 -6.12 -7.93 -22.04
C HIS A 3 -5.28 -6.82 -21.42
N VAL A 4 -5.04 -5.75 -22.17
CA VAL A 4 -4.46 -4.51 -21.65
C VAL A 4 -5.66 -3.67 -21.23
N PRO A 5 -5.90 -3.47 -19.93
CA PRO A 5 -6.97 -2.59 -19.47
C PRO A 5 -6.74 -1.20 -20.07
N LYS A 6 -7.79 -0.60 -20.64
CA LYS A 6 -7.72 0.79 -21.09
C LYS A 6 -7.91 1.67 -19.87
N GLU A 7 -7.13 2.74 -19.76
CA GLU A 7 -7.16 3.70 -18.64
C GLU A 7 -8.59 4.17 -18.29
N THR A 8 -9.47 4.27 -19.29
CA THR A 8 -10.85 4.76 -19.12
C THR A 8 -11.85 3.68 -18.69
N THR A 9 -11.46 2.40 -18.72
CA THR A 9 -12.34 1.29 -18.34
C THR A 9 -12.60 1.27 -16.84
N ASP A 10 -11.59 1.62 -16.05
CA ASP A 10 -11.70 1.59 -14.59
C ASP A 10 -12.65 2.69 -14.09
N ASP A 11 -12.59 3.89 -14.67
CA ASP A 11 -13.50 4.99 -14.32
C ASP A 11 -14.97 4.65 -14.64
N ALA A 12 -15.23 4.04 -15.80
CA ALA A 12 -16.58 3.64 -16.18
C ALA A 12 -17.16 2.58 -15.22
N LEU A 13 -16.33 1.62 -14.81
CA LEU A 13 -16.72 0.59 -13.84
C LEU A 13 -16.96 1.17 -12.43
N ILE A 14 -16.11 2.11 -12.00
CA ILE A 14 -16.27 2.80 -10.72
C ILE A 14 -17.58 3.60 -10.72
N GLN A 15 -17.88 4.33 -11.80
CA GLN A 15 -19.12 5.08 -11.94
C GLN A 15 -20.35 4.17 -11.91
N GLU A 16 -20.32 3.04 -12.62
CA GLU A 16 -21.42 2.07 -12.61
C GLU A 16 -21.65 1.48 -11.21
N PHE A 17 -20.57 1.17 -10.47
CA PHE A 17 -20.63 0.71 -9.09
C PHE A 17 -21.29 1.74 -8.16
N LEU A 18 -20.89 3.01 -8.28
CA LEU A 18 -21.46 4.11 -7.48
C LEU A 18 -22.93 4.39 -7.85
N ASN A 19 -23.28 4.39 -9.13
CA ASN A 19 -24.65 4.62 -9.62
C ASN A 19 -25.63 3.52 -9.18
N LYS A 20 -25.15 2.28 -9.04
CA LYS A 20 -25.93 1.16 -8.49
C LYS A 20 -26.08 1.19 -6.96
N GLY A 21 -25.57 2.25 -6.30
CA GLY A 21 -25.65 2.43 -4.85
C GLY A 21 -24.47 1.82 -4.08
N GLY A 22 -23.39 1.43 -4.76
CA GLY A 22 -22.15 1.02 -4.14
C GLY A 22 -21.50 2.16 -3.34
N LYS A 23 -20.85 1.84 -2.22
CA LYS A 23 -20.17 2.81 -1.36
C LYS A 23 -18.72 2.42 -1.17
N VAL A 24 -17.82 3.35 -1.43
CA VAL A 24 -16.39 3.20 -1.15
C VAL A 24 -16.14 3.70 0.26
N ASN A 25 -15.85 2.77 1.18
CA ASN A 25 -15.49 3.09 2.56
C ASN A 25 -13.99 2.82 2.76
N VAL A 26 -13.22 3.85 3.05
CA VAL A 26 -11.82 3.70 3.46
C VAL A 26 -11.80 3.50 4.97
N GLY A 27 -11.61 2.25 5.40
CA GLY A 27 -11.43 1.93 6.81
C GLY A 27 -10.11 2.48 7.34
N LYS A 28 -10.06 2.79 8.65
CA LYS A 28 -8.78 3.10 9.32
C LYS A 28 -7.94 1.82 9.38
N THR A 29 -6.90 1.76 8.56
CA THR A 29 -5.90 0.68 8.62
C THR A 29 -4.88 0.98 9.71
N LYS A 30 -4.40 -0.07 10.40
CA LYS A 30 -3.28 0.06 11.33
C LYS A 30 -2.07 0.63 10.57
N PRO A 31 -1.32 1.59 11.15
CA PRO A 31 -0.11 2.07 10.51
C PRO A 31 0.83 0.89 10.29
N MET A 32 1.50 0.89 9.14
CA MET A 32 2.49 -0.14 8.85
C MET A 32 3.59 -0.09 9.91
N PRO A 33 3.99 -1.24 10.49
CA PRO A 33 5.12 -1.28 11.41
C PRO A 33 6.35 -0.66 10.77
N SER A 34 6.97 0.29 11.47
CA SER A 34 8.16 1.01 10.98
C SER A 34 9.38 0.11 10.80
N GLU A 35 9.30 -1.14 11.25
CA GLU A 35 10.34 -2.18 11.12
C GLU A 35 10.27 -2.99 9.83
N LEU A 36 9.20 -2.85 9.03
CA LEU A 36 9.04 -3.59 7.79
C LEU A 36 9.74 -2.87 6.63
N GLY A 37 10.50 -3.63 5.85
CA GLY A 37 11.09 -3.16 4.61
C GLY A 37 10.03 -2.93 3.53
N LEU A 38 10.06 -1.75 2.92
CA LEU A 38 9.19 -1.35 1.81
C LEU A 38 9.89 -1.42 0.44
N SER A 39 11.20 -1.62 0.41
CA SER A 39 11.97 -1.72 -0.84
C SER A 39 11.80 -3.11 -1.48
N ASN A 40 11.90 -3.18 -2.81
CA ASN A 40 11.74 -4.41 -3.61
C ASN A 40 12.54 -5.62 -3.08
N ASN A 41 13.74 -5.39 -2.52
CA ASN A 41 14.63 -6.44 -2.03
C ASN A 41 14.38 -6.84 -0.56
N VAL A 42 13.56 -6.08 0.17
CA VAL A 42 13.34 -6.23 1.63
C VAL A 42 11.85 -6.34 1.95
N TRP A 43 11.02 -6.56 0.93
CA TRP A 43 9.56 -6.63 1.08
C TRP A 43 9.17 -7.69 2.10
N ASN A 44 8.43 -7.29 3.13
CA ASN A 44 7.99 -8.14 4.24
C ASN A 44 9.09 -8.69 5.17
N ASN A 45 10.34 -8.26 4.99
CA ASN A 45 11.42 -8.57 5.93
C ASN A 45 11.44 -7.53 7.06
N LYS A 46 11.59 -8.01 8.30
CA LYS A 46 11.76 -7.15 9.48
C LYS A 46 13.21 -6.75 9.62
N MET A 47 13.46 -5.51 10.02
CA MET A 47 14.79 -5.07 10.43
C MET A 47 15.35 -5.96 11.55
N THR A 48 16.65 -6.20 11.47
CA THR A 48 17.45 -6.81 12.55
C THR A 48 17.55 -5.89 13.76
N LYS A 49 18.04 -6.40 14.89
CA LYS A 49 18.12 -5.63 16.14
C LYS A 49 19.09 -4.45 16.01
N GLU A 50 20.16 -4.67 15.26
CA GLU A 50 21.24 -3.73 14.98
C GLU A 50 20.73 -2.58 14.10
N GLU A 51 19.95 -2.90 13.06
CA GLU A 51 19.33 -1.91 12.17
C GLU A 51 18.29 -1.05 12.90
N LYS A 52 17.50 -1.64 13.79
CA LYS A 52 16.57 -0.89 14.66
C LYS A 52 17.34 0.10 15.55
N ALA A 53 18.41 -0.36 16.20
CA ALA A 53 19.24 0.48 17.04
C ALA A 53 19.93 1.61 16.27
N ALA A 54 20.28 1.40 15.00
CA ALA A 54 20.84 2.44 14.13
C ALA A 54 19.78 3.49 13.73
N ARG A 55 18.54 3.07 13.47
CA ARG A 55 17.43 3.97 13.14
C ARG A 55 17.00 4.83 14.32
N ASP A 56 16.94 4.24 15.51
CA ASP A 56 16.43 4.91 16.71
C ASP A 56 17.49 5.82 17.38
N LYS A 57 18.75 5.80 16.91
CA LYS A 57 19.77 6.77 17.32
C LYS A 57 19.42 8.16 16.78
N PRO A 58 19.54 9.23 17.59
CA PRO A 58 19.38 10.59 17.10
C PRO A 58 20.46 10.87 16.05
N LYS A 59 20.04 11.23 14.83
CA LYS A 59 20.97 11.78 13.84
C LYS A 59 21.46 13.11 14.39
N LYS A 60 22.78 13.19 14.61
CA LYS A 60 23.48 14.39 15.03
C LYS A 60 23.55 15.41 13.90
#